data_AF-A0A7L2R2W3-F1
#
_entry.id   AF-A0A7L2R2W3-F1
#
_cell.length_a   1.000
_cell.length_b   1.000
_cell.length_c   1.000
_cell.angle_alpha   90.00
_cell.angle_beta   90.00
_cell.angle_gamma   90.00
#
_symmetry.space_group_name_H-M   'P 1'
#
loop_
_entity.id
_entity.type
_entity.pdbx_description
1 polymer ?
#
loop_
_entity_poly.entity_id
_entity_poly.type
_entity_poly.pdbx_seq_one_letter_code
_entity_poly.pdbx_strand_id
1 'polypeptide(L)'
;QKFDNFRILVCGGDGSVGWVLSEIDKLSLHKQASCQLGVLPLGTGNDLARVLGWGGSCDDDTQLPQILEKLERASTKMLDR
;
A
#
# COMPACT_ATOMS: atom_id res chain seq x y z
N GLN A 1 7.60 -13.59 -17.88
CA GLN A 1 6.17 -13.39 -17.53
C GLN A 1 5.98 -11.89 -17.34
N LYS A 2 5.16 -11.23 -18.17
CA LYS A 2 4.81 -9.82 -17.94
C LYS A 2 3.69 -9.83 -16.91
N PHE A 3 3.82 -9.05 -15.84
CA PHE A 3 2.74 -8.83 -14.90
C PHE A 3 1.93 -7.64 -15.39
N ASP A 4 0.64 -7.84 -15.61
CA ASP A 4 -0.29 -6.74 -15.80
C ASP A 4 -0.36 -5.89 -14.52
N ASN A 5 -0.82 -4.65 -14.65
CA ASN A 5 -0.89 -3.69 -13.54
C ASN A 5 -1.65 -4.30 -12.35
N PHE A 6 -1.00 -4.37 -11.18
CA PHE A 6 -1.57 -4.94 -9.98
C PHE A 6 -1.36 -4.04 -8.76
N ARG A 7 -2.25 -4.20 -7.78
CA ARG A 7 -2.25 -3.43 -6.54
C ARG A 7 -2.01 -4.36 -5.37
N ILE A 8 -1.17 -3.92 -4.43
CA ILE A 8 -0.85 -4.64 -3.21
C ILE A 8 -1.45 -3.84 -2.05
N LEU A 9 -2.26 -4.49 -1.21
CA LEU A 9 -2.71 -3.94 0.06
C LEU A 9 -1.86 -4.53 1.18
N VAL A 10 -1.17 -3.68 1.92
CA VAL A 10 -0.38 -4.09 3.08
C VAL A 10 -1.16 -3.78 4.36
N CYS A 11 -1.62 -4.82 5.04
CA CYS A 11 -2.33 -4.72 6.31
C CYS A 11 -1.34 -4.85 7.46
N GLY A 12 -0.94 -3.73 8.05
CA GLY A 12 0.11 -3.70 9.07
C GLY A 12 0.55 -2.29 9.45
N GLY A 13 1.76 -2.17 10.00
CA GLY A 13 2.42 -0.90 10.29
C GLY A 13 3.57 -0.57 9.32
N ASP A 14 4.30 0.50 9.58
CA ASP A 14 5.36 1.00 8.69
C ASP A 14 6.45 -0.04 8.38
N GLY A 15 6.79 -0.91 9.34
CA GLY A 15 7.77 -1.98 9.13
C GLY A 15 7.33 -3.00 8.07
N SER A 16 6.05 -3.38 8.06
CA SER A 16 5.50 -4.29 7.04
C SER A 16 5.46 -3.64 5.67
N VAL A 17 5.08 -2.37 5.61
CA VAL A 17 5.04 -1.57 4.37
C VAL A 17 6.45 -1.43 3.78
N GLY A 18 7.44 -1.10 4.62
CA GLY A 18 8.84 -1.00 4.22
C GLY A 18 9.42 -2.33 3.73
N TRP A 19 9.07 -3.45 4.37
CA TRP A 19 9.48 -4.78 3.93
C TRP A 19 8.93 -5.11 2.54
N VAL A 20 7.63 -4.86 2.30
CA VAL A 20 7.01 -5.08 0.99
C VAL A 20 7.63 -4.19 -0.09
N LEU A 21 7.86 -2.90 0.21
CA LEU A 21 8.55 -1.98 -0.70
C LEU A 21 9.96 -2.47 -1.06
N SER A 22 10.70 -2.97 -0.06
CA SER A 22 12.03 -3.54 -0.31
C SER A 22 11.98 -4.77 -1.20
N GLU A 23 10.97 -5.61 -1.07
CA GLU A 23 10.83 -6.81 -1.89
C GLU A 23 10.40 -6.47 -3.32
N ILE A 24 9.51 -5.49 -3.50
CA ILE A 24 9.14 -4.93 -4.81
C ILE A 24 10.38 -4.37 -5.54
N ASP A 25 11.26 -3.68 -4.81
CA ASP A 25 12.50 -3.12 -5.34
C ASP A 25 13.48 -4.23 -5.75
N LYS A 26 13.71 -5.24 -4.89
CA LYS A 26 14.55 -6.40 -5.22
C LYS A 26 14.07 -7.15 -6.45
N LEU A 27 12.76 -7.31 -6.59
CA LEU A 27 12.13 -7.99 -7.72
C LEU A 27 12.00 -7.09 -8.96
N SER A 28 12.46 -5.83 -8.89
CA SER A 28 12.32 -4.83 -9.95
C SER A 28 10.88 -4.71 -10.49
N LEU A 29 9.90 -4.99 -9.62
CA LEU A 29 8.49 -5.02 -10.00
C LEU A 29 8.01 -3.65 -10.45
N HIS A 30 8.54 -2.57 -9.89
CA HIS A 30 8.26 -1.20 -10.31
C HIS A 30 8.67 -0.88 -11.77
N LYS A 31 9.64 -1.62 -12.34
CA LYS A 31 10.09 -1.45 -13.74
C LYS A 31 9.32 -2.34 -14.70
N GLN A 32 8.89 -3.52 -14.25
CA GLN A 32 8.20 -4.51 -15.08
C GLN A 32 6.67 -4.37 -15.05
N ALA A 33 6.11 -3.83 -13.98
CA ALA A 33 4.68 -3.62 -13.79
C ALA A 33 4.46 -2.29 -13.05
N SER A 34 3.38 -1.57 -13.35
CA SER A 34 3.03 -0.41 -12.51
C SER A 34 2.44 -0.94 -11.18
N CYS A 35 3.33 -1.33 -10.26
CA CYS A 35 2.97 -1.87 -8.96
C CYS A 35 2.50 -0.73 -8.06
N GLN A 36 1.28 -0.83 -7.57
CA GLN A 36 0.66 0.20 -6.73
C GLN A 36 0.50 -0.35 -5.32
N LEU A 37 0.89 0.43 -4.31
CA LEU A 37 0.85 0.02 -2.91
C LEU A 37 -0.23 0.80 -2.15
N GLY A 38 -1.12 0.09 -1.48
CA GLY A 38 -2.01 0.64 -0.47
C GLY A 38 -1.61 0.16 0.92
N VAL A 39 -1.87 0.98 1.93
CA VAL A 39 -1.58 0.66 3.32
C VAL A 39 -2.87 0.63 4.11
N LEU A 40 -3.12 -0.46 4.82
CA LEU A 40 -4.16 -0.56 5.83
C LEU A 40 -3.50 -0.48 7.22
N PRO A 41 -3.62 0.67 7.91
CA PRO A 41 -2.97 0.92 9.20
C PRO A 41 -3.59 0.06 10.31
N LEU A 42 -2.95 -1.08 10.63
CA LEU A 42 -3.38 -2.00 11.70
C LEU A 42 -2.46 -2.00 12.93
N GLY A 43 -1.43 -1.14 12.96
CA GLY A 43 -0.45 -1.08 14.04
C GLY A 43 -0.32 0.30 14.71
N THR A 44 0.66 0.42 15.59
CA THR A 44 1.07 1.69 16.22
C THR A 44 2.22 2.30 15.42
N GLY A 45 2.05 3.53 14.93
CA GLY A 45 3.03 4.16 14.03
C GLY A 45 2.79 3.77 12.56
N ASN A 46 1.82 4.46 11.94
CA ASN A 46 1.44 4.30 10.53
C ASN A 46 1.75 5.58 9.77
N ASP A 47 2.99 6.07 9.89
CA ASP A 47 3.40 7.33 9.28
C ASP A 47 3.38 7.24 7.77
N LEU A 48 3.72 6.09 7.18
CA LEU A 48 3.61 5.87 5.74
C LEU A 48 2.14 5.91 5.29
N ALA A 49 1.22 5.33 6.07
CA ALA A 49 -0.21 5.41 5.76
C ALA A 49 -0.71 6.87 5.79
N ARG A 50 -0.24 7.69 6.74
CA ARG A 50 -0.56 9.12 6.82
C ARG A 50 0.02 9.92 5.66
N VAL A 51 1.31 9.71 5.33
CA VAL A 51 2.02 10.39 4.24
C VAL A 51 1.39 10.07 2.89
N LEU A 52 1.02 8.80 2.67
CA LEU A 52 0.35 8.34 1.46
C LEU A 52 -1.14 8.74 1.41
N GLY A 53 -1.71 9.22 2.51
CA GLY A 53 -3.10 9.66 2.60
C GLY A 53 -4.12 8.54 2.84
N TRP A 54 -3.67 7.36 3.26
CA TRP A 54 -4.54 6.24 3.69
C TRP A 54 -5.14 6.44 5.08
N GLY A 55 -4.53 7.30 5.90
CA GLY A 55 -4.97 7.60 7.27
C GLY A 55 -4.05 6.99 8.32
N GLY A 56 -4.35 7.24 9.60
CA GLY A 56 -3.49 6.85 10.73
C GLY A 56 -3.95 5.63 11.51
N SER A 57 -5.20 5.20 11.33
CA SER A 57 -5.84 4.12 12.06
C SER A 57 -6.93 3.49 11.19
N CYS A 58 -7.06 2.18 11.28
CA CYS A 58 -8.26 1.48 10.82
C CYS A 58 -9.25 1.49 11.97
N ASP A 59 -10.39 2.15 11.82
CA ASP A 59 -11.50 1.99 12.76
C ASP A 59 -12.04 0.56 12.66
N ASP A 60 -12.46 -0.04 13.78
CA ASP A 60 -13.08 -1.37 13.81
C ASP A 60 -14.34 -1.46 12.94
N ASP A 61 -15.03 -0.33 12.72
CA ASP A 61 -16.18 -0.21 11.81
C ASP A 61 -15.78 -0.19 10.32
N THR A 62 -14.50 -0.02 10.01
CA THR A 62 -14.02 0.06 8.62
C THR A 62 -14.15 -1.29 7.94
N GLN A 63 -15.15 -1.41 7.07
CA GLN A 63 -15.38 -2.64 6.34
C GLN A 63 -14.29 -2.83 5.27
N LEU A 64 -13.68 -4.02 5.26
CA LEU A 64 -12.73 -4.46 4.23
C LEU A 64 -13.17 -4.15 2.78
N PRO A 65 -14.44 -4.34 2.38
CA PRO A 65 -14.91 -3.93 1.05
C PRO A 65 -14.80 -2.43 0.77
N GLN A 66 -14.99 -1.54 1.75
CA GLN A 66 -14.81 -0.09 1.55
C GLN A 66 -13.34 0.26 1.33
N ILE A 67 -12.42 -0.44 2.02
CA ILE A 67 -10.98 -0.28 1.82
C ILE A 67 -10.57 -0.77 0.43
N LEU A 68 -11.13 -1.90 -0.02
CA LEU A 68 -10.88 -2.42 -1.37
C LEU A 68 -11.42 -1.46 -2.44
N GLU A 69 -12.61 -0.89 -2.27
CA GLU A 69 -13.14 0.12 -3.19
C GLU A 69 -12.29 1.39 -3.19
N LYS A 70 -11.83 1.84 -2.01
CA LYS A 70 -10.85 2.93 -1.90
C LYS A 70 -9.55 2.57 -2.62
N LEU A 71 -9.06 1.34 -2.49
CA LEU A 71 -7.86 0.87 -3.17
C LEU A 71 -8.03 0.83 -4.67
N GLU A 72 -9.19 0.45 -5.16
CA GLU A 72 -9.53 0.42 -6.58
C GLU A 72 -9.72 1.82 -7.18
N ARG A 73 -10.13 2.80 -6.37
CA ARG A 73 -10.27 4.21 -6.78
C ARG A 73 -9.06 5.08 -6.47
N ALA A 74 -8.11 4.61 -5.66
CA ALA A 74 -6.99 5.40 -5.19
C ALA A 74 -6.10 5.86 -6.36
N SER A 75 -5.70 7.13 -6.31
CA SER A 75 -4.72 7.69 -7.23
C SER A 75 -3.31 7.24 -6.85
N THR A 76 -2.49 6.87 -7.83
CA THR A 76 -1.07 6.63 -7.60
C THR A 76 -0.34 7.93 -7.31
N LYS A 77 0.35 7.97 -6.17
CA LYS A 77 1.41 8.95 -5.93
C LYS A 77 2.74 8.24 -6.11
N MET A 78 3.68 8.92 -6.78
CA MET A 78 5.06 8.44 -6.75
C MET A 78 5.60 8.67 -5.35
N LEU A 79 6.12 7.60 -4.76
CA LEU A 79 6.87 7.69 -3.52
C LEU A 79 8.31 7.97 -3.92
N ASP A 80 8.77 9.19 -3.66
CA ASP A 80 10.20 9.51 -3.71
C ASP A 80 10.86 8.84 -2.50
N ARG A 81 11.98 8.15 -2.74
CA ARG A 81 12.69 7.37 -1.74
C ARG A 81 13.87 8.16 -1.19
#